data_AF-A0A1J4YVL1-F1
#
_entry.id   AF-A0A1J4YVL1-F1
#
_cell.length_a   1.000
_cell.length_b   1.000
_cell.length_c   1.000
_cell.angle_alpha   90.00
_cell.angle_beta   90.00
_cell.angle_gamma   90.00
#
_symmetry.space_group_name_H-M   'P 1'
#
loop_
_entity.id
_entity.type
_entity.pdbx_description
1 polymer ?
#
loop_
_entity_poly.entity_id
_entity_poly.type
_entity_poly.pdbx_seq_one_letter_code
_entity_poly.pdbx_strand_id
1 'polypeptide(L)'
;MSKTFFLDLEPPLLEEYIVKNGFSRYRASQITKWVYKKRVRSFTDCSDLPLDLQKNLEERFLLRSFRKKDKKASKLDSSVKYAFESYDGFVVNTVFLPQKDRNSVCLSAQIGCPIGCSFCASGRVKFRRNLTRGEILEQVIRIEEDRGIKLDSILFMGMGEPLLNYQNVVSSIKSFADENQFGYSRRHIIISTVGIVPQIRKLAEEKIGVRLALSLHSPDDNIREKIVPEEVPYSVKEILKAGINYSRDTKSRLTIEYVLIPGINDNLASARKLLKLIQRGTVYKDQIQVNLIPYNPTGLKDTKTPAKENVQEFKDYLLRHKLLTIVREPRGTDIGAACGQLTLE
;
A
#
# COMPACT_ATOMS: atom_id res chain seq x y z
N MET A 1 18.72 -27.04 -9.98
CA MET A 1 17.83 -26.36 -8.99
C MET A 1 17.13 -25.23 -9.71
N SER A 2 15.84 -24.99 -9.46
CA SER A 2 15.16 -23.81 -10.01
C SER A 2 15.80 -22.53 -9.48
N LYS A 3 15.96 -21.51 -10.33
CA LYS A 3 16.41 -20.19 -9.90
C LYS A 3 15.38 -19.59 -8.94
N THR A 4 15.86 -18.83 -7.97
CA THR A 4 15.02 -18.09 -7.00
C THR A 4 15.03 -16.59 -7.33
N PHE A 5 14.00 -15.83 -6.93
CA PHE A 5 14.00 -14.40 -7.19
C PHE A 5 14.85 -13.66 -6.15
N PHE A 6 15.83 -12.88 -6.61
CA PHE A 6 16.77 -12.17 -5.74
C PHE A 6 16.07 -11.19 -4.80
N LEU A 7 15.01 -10.52 -5.27
CA LEU A 7 14.27 -9.54 -4.48
C LEU A 7 13.47 -10.17 -3.33
N ASP A 8 13.29 -11.50 -3.30
CA ASP A 8 12.73 -12.21 -2.15
C ASP A 8 13.76 -12.46 -1.04
N LEU A 9 15.05 -12.35 -1.35
CA LEU A 9 16.14 -12.59 -0.40
C LEU A 9 16.28 -11.40 0.54
N GLU A 10 16.19 -11.66 1.84
CA GLU A 10 16.47 -10.65 2.87
C GLU A 10 17.98 -10.45 3.06
N PRO A 11 18.43 -9.26 3.48
CA PRO A 11 19.86 -8.96 3.60
C PRO A 11 20.69 -9.97 4.43
N PRO A 12 20.21 -10.47 5.59
CA PRO A 12 20.95 -11.49 6.34
C PRO A 12 21.15 -12.79 5.55
N LEU A 13 20.13 -13.22 4.81
CA LEU A 13 20.20 -14.43 3.98
C LEU A 13 21.14 -14.26 2.79
N LEU A 14 21.28 -13.04 2.26
CA LEU A 14 22.28 -12.73 1.24
C LEU A 14 23.70 -12.84 1.81
N GLU A 15 23.96 -12.29 3.00
CA GLU A 15 25.26 -12.42 3.66
C GLU A 15 25.63 -13.88 3.92
N GLU A 16 24.70 -14.66 4.46
CA GLU A 16 24.88 -16.11 4.68
C GLU A 16 25.16 -16.84 3.38
N TYR A 17 24.40 -16.55 2.31
CA TYR A 17 24.61 -17.15 0.99
C TYR A 17 26.02 -16.85 0.46
N ILE A 18 26.47 -15.60 0.55
CA ILE A 18 27.78 -15.16 0.06
C ILE A 18 28.91 -15.87 0.80
N VAL A 19 28.85 -15.92 2.13
CA VAL A 19 29.86 -16.60 2.96
C VAL A 19 29.88 -18.11 2.69
N LYS A 20 28.72 -18.75 2.59
CA LYS A 20 28.61 -20.19 2.33
C LYS A 20 29.17 -20.60 0.97
N ASN A 21 29.17 -19.70 -0.01
CA ASN A 21 29.77 -19.93 -1.33
C ASN A 21 31.26 -19.50 -1.40
N GLY A 22 31.90 -19.22 -0.26
CA GLY A 22 33.35 -18.94 -0.20
C GLY A 22 33.74 -17.49 -0.48
N PHE A 23 32.77 -16.58 -0.59
CA PHE A 23 33.03 -15.16 -0.85
C PHE A 23 33.07 -14.34 0.44
N SER A 24 33.82 -13.23 0.42
CA SER A 24 33.90 -12.31 1.56
C SER A 24 32.56 -11.64 1.85
N ARG A 25 32.17 -11.57 3.12
CA ARG A 25 30.86 -11.02 3.57
C ARG A 25 30.52 -9.65 2.99
N TYR A 26 31.50 -8.75 2.87
CA TYR A 26 31.28 -7.39 2.36
C TYR A 26 30.72 -7.36 0.93
N ARG A 27 30.88 -8.43 0.14
CA ARG A 27 30.31 -8.54 -1.22
C ARG A 27 28.80 -8.43 -1.23
N ALA A 28 28.11 -8.87 -0.16
CA ALA A 28 26.66 -8.71 -0.02
C ALA A 28 26.23 -7.24 -0.12
N SER A 29 26.99 -6.33 0.50
CA SER A 29 26.72 -4.89 0.45
C SER A 29 26.93 -4.30 -0.95
N GLN A 30 27.92 -4.79 -1.71
CA GLN A 30 28.13 -4.38 -3.10
C GLN A 30 26.96 -4.83 -3.99
N ILE A 31 26.57 -6.10 -3.90
CA ILE A 31 25.44 -6.65 -4.66
C ILE A 31 24.17 -5.87 -4.34
N THR A 32 23.91 -5.57 -3.05
CA THR A 32 22.76 -4.79 -2.61
C THR A 32 22.72 -3.43 -3.30
N LYS A 33 23.84 -2.71 -3.35
CA LYS A 33 23.92 -1.42 -4.05
C LYS A 33 23.64 -1.56 -5.56
N TRP A 34 24.20 -2.58 -6.22
CA TRP A 34 23.94 -2.79 -7.66
C TRP A 34 22.46 -3.08 -7.95
N VAL A 35 21.84 -3.96 -7.17
CA VAL A 35 20.45 -4.35 -7.40
C VAL A 35 19.47 -3.24 -7.03
N TYR A 36 19.65 -2.60 -5.87
CA TYR A 36 18.68 -1.66 -5.34
C TYR A 36 18.94 -0.20 -5.71
N LYS A 37 20.20 0.24 -5.87
CA LYS A 37 20.49 1.62 -6.28
C LYS A 37 20.67 1.74 -7.79
N LYS A 38 21.49 0.85 -8.36
CA LYS A 38 21.84 0.92 -9.79
C LYS A 38 20.86 0.17 -10.70
N ARG A 39 19.91 -0.59 -10.13
CA ARG A 39 18.84 -1.31 -10.84
C ARG A 39 19.35 -2.20 -11.98
N VAL A 40 20.46 -2.91 -11.75
CA VAL A 40 21.03 -3.83 -12.76
C VAL A 40 20.00 -4.85 -13.23
N ARG A 41 20.17 -5.28 -14.48
CA ARG A 41 19.33 -6.30 -15.13
C ARG A 41 20.02 -7.64 -15.22
N SER A 42 21.35 -7.68 -15.10
CA SER A 42 22.13 -8.89 -14.92
C SER A 42 23.20 -8.68 -13.85
N PHE A 43 23.58 -9.74 -13.14
CA PHE A 43 24.75 -9.71 -12.25
C PHE A 43 26.06 -9.51 -13.02
N THR A 44 26.08 -9.78 -14.34
CA THR A 44 27.27 -9.50 -15.17
C THR A 44 27.55 -8.00 -15.32
N ASP A 45 26.55 -7.15 -15.07
CA ASP A 45 26.70 -5.69 -15.11
C ASP A 45 27.47 -5.15 -13.87
N CYS A 46 27.69 -6.00 -12.86
CA CYS A 46 28.32 -5.62 -11.60
C CYS A 46 29.85 -5.68 -11.69
N SER A 47 30.45 -4.68 -12.35
CA SER A 47 31.87 -4.66 -12.74
C SER A 47 32.89 -4.78 -11.61
N ASP A 48 32.52 -4.52 -10.36
CA ASP A 48 33.39 -4.65 -9.19
C ASP A 48 33.24 -5.99 -8.44
N LEU A 49 32.40 -6.90 -8.96
CA LEU A 49 32.25 -8.27 -8.47
C LEU A 49 33.14 -9.23 -9.26
N PRO A 50 33.80 -10.20 -8.60
CA PRO A 50 34.53 -11.28 -9.28
C PRO A 50 33.65 -12.06 -10.27
N LEU A 51 34.23 -12.51 -11.39
CA LEU A 51 33.49 -13.21 -12.47
C LEU A 51 32.83 -14.52 -11.99
N ASP A 52 33.50 -15.25 -11.11
CA ASP A 52 32.98 -16.46 -10.48
C ASP A 52 31.76 -16.16 -9.59
N LEU A 53 31.77 -15.05 -8.84
CA LEU A 53 30.61 -14.59 -8.07
C LEU A 53 29.45 -14.16 -8.98
N GLN A 54 29.71 -13.40 -10.05
CA GLN A 54 28.67 -13.02 -11.00
C GLN A 54 27.99 -14.26 -11.60
N LYS A 55 28.78 -15.25 -12.02
CA LYS A 55 28.29 -16.52 -12.57
C LYS A 55 27.48 -17.31 -11.54
N ASN A 56 27.96 -17.42 -10.31
CA ASN A 56 27.26 -18.10 -9.21
C ASN A 56 25.88 -17.46 -8.93
N LEU A 57 25.82 -16.12 -8.91
CA LEU A 57 24.56 -15.39 -8.73
C LEU A 57 23.62 -15.57 -9.92
N GLU A 58 24.11 -15.49 -11.15
CA GLU A 58 23.32 -15.75 -12.36
C GLU A 58 22.73 -17.15 -12.39
N GLU A 59 23.50 -18.17 -12.00
CA GLU A 59 23.03 -19.55 -11.97
C GLU A 59 21.93 -19.78 -10.92
N ARG A 60 21.96 -19.03 -9.81
CA ARG A 60 21.06 -19.22 -8.68
C ARG A 60 19.84 -18.30 -8.67
N PHE A 61 19.97 -17.07 -9.18
CA PHE A 61 18.98 -16.02 -8.98
C PHE A 61 18.48 -15.41 -10.28
N LEU A 62 17.23 -14.97 -10.24
CA LEU A 62 16.63 -14.04 -11.19
C LEU A 62 16.41 -12.70 -10.50
N LEU A 63 16.84 -11.60 -11.11
CA LEU A 63 16.74 -10.27 -10.52
C LEU A 63 15.30 -9.73 -10.46
N ARG A 64 14.40 -10.28 -11.28
CA ARG A 64 13.03 -9.83 -11.47
C ARG A 64 12.11 -11.04 -11.64
N SER A 65 10.88 -10.89 -11.18
CA SER A 65 9.82 -11.88 -11.14
C SER A 65 8.72 -11.61 -12.18
N PHE A 66 8.45 -10.34 -12.51
CA PHE A 66 7.43 -9.99 -13.51
C PHE A 66 7.93 -10.22 -14.94
N ARG A 67 7.10 -10.85 -15.77
CA ARG A 67 7.41 -11.23 -17.16
C ARG A 67 7.03 -10.16 -18.17
N LYS A 68 5.82 -9.62 -18.04
CA LYS A 68 5.26 -8.62 -18.97
C LYS A 68 4.76 -7.41 -18.21
N LYS A 69 4.83 -6.25 -18.86
CA LYS A 69 4.27 -4.98 -18.40
C LYS A 69 3.37 -4.41 -19.50
N ASP A 70 2.12 -4.17 -19.17
CA ASP A 70 1.22 -3.29 -19.93
C ASP A 70 0.93 -2.03 -19.11
N LYS A 71 0.49 -0.94 -19.77
CA LYS A 71 0.11 0.30 -19.08
C LYS A 71 -0.97 1.10 -19.79
N LYS A 72 -1.82 1.75 -18.99
CA LYS A 72 -2.82 2.73 -19.42
C LYS A 72 -2.52 4.08 -18.76
N ALA A 73 -2.36 5.12 -19.55
CA ALA A 73 -2.14 6.48 -19.08
C ALA A 73 -3.45 7.28 -19.12
N SER A 74 -3.75 7.98 -18.03
CA SER A 74 -4.90 8.86 -17.91
C SER A 74 -4.71 10.08 -18.79
N LYS A 75 -5.76 10.45 -19.52
CA LYS A 75 -5.84 11.70 -20.28
C LYS A 75 -6.27 12.88 -19.41
N LEU A 76 -6.81 12.60 -18.21
CA LEU A 76 -7.39 13.61 -17.32
C LEU A 76 -6.37 14.15 -16.31
N ASP A 77 -5.49 13.30 -15.77
CA ASP A 77 -4.63 13.69 -14.65
C ASP A 77 -3.21 13.11 -14.67
N SER A 78 -2.79 12.52 -15.80
CA SER A 78 -1.47 11.90 -15.99
C SER A 78 -1.17 10.67 -15.10
N SER A 79 -2.13 10.16 -14.33
CA SER A 79 -1.98 8.89 -13.62
C SER A 79 -1.71 7.76 -14.61
N VAL A 80 -0.92 6.77 -14.21
CA VAL A 80 -0.63 5.60 -15.06
C VAL A 80 -0.93 4.32 -14.29
N LYS A 81 -1.81 3.49 -14.84
CA LYS A 81 -2.08 2.14 -14.35
C LYS A 81 -1.17 1.15 -15.06
N TYR A 82 -0.37 0.41 -14.31
CA TYR A 82 0.48 -0.65 -14.81
C TYR A 82 -0.15 -2.01 -14.48
N ALA A 83 -0.05 -2.94 -15.43
CA ALA A 83 -0.42 -4.33 -15.25
C ALA A 83 0.84 -5.20 -15.44
N PHE A 84 1.27 -5.87 -14.37
CA PHE A 84 2.43 -6.75 -14.37
C PHE A 84 2.00 -8.21 -14.35
N GLU A 85 2.50 -9.01 -15.28
CA GLU A 85 2.28 -10.46 -15.29
C GLU A 85 3.29 -11.14 -14.35
N SER A 86 2.79 -11.79 -13.29
CA SER A 86 3.57 -12.57 -12.35
C SER A 86 4.13 -13.86 -12.97
N TYR A 87 5.11 -14.46 -12.31
CA TYR A 87 5.75 -15.69 -12.79
C TYR A 87 4.78 -16.88 -12.93
N ASP A 88 3.64 -16.83 -12.25
CA ASP A 88 2.56 -17.81 -12.28
C ASP A 88 1.35 -17.38 -13.12
N GLY A 89 1.49 -16.34 -13.94
CA GLY A 89 0.52 -15.96 -14.97
C GLY A 89 -0.67 -15.13 -14.48
N PHE A 90 -0.64 -14.65 -13.24
CA PHE A 90 -1.62 -13.68 -12.74
C PHE A 90 -1.20 -12.25 -13.05
N VAL A 91 -2.16 -11.33 -12.98
CA VAL A 91 -1.91 -9.90 -13.19
C VAL A 91 -1.92 -9.14 -11.87
N VAL A 92 -0.89 -8.32 -11.66
CA VAL A 92 -0.76 -7.40 -10.53
C VAL A 92 -0.88 -5.97 -11.07
N ASN A 93 -1.86 -5.22 -10.58
CA ASN A 93 -2.01 -3.81 -10.93
C ASN A 93 -1.28 -2.90 -9.95
N THR A 94 -0.64 -1.85 -10.48
CA THR A 94 0.02 -0.80 -9.70
C THR A 94 -0.29 0.55 -10.32
N VAL A 95 -0.53 1.59 -9.51
CA VAL A 95 -0.89 2.92 -10.04
C VAL A 95 0.16 3.95 -9.67
N PHE A 96 0.70 4.61 -10.69
CA PHE A 96 1.49 5.82 -10.54
C PHE A 96 0.57 7.04 -10.47
N LEU A 97 0.75 7.86 -9.44
CA LEU A 97 -0.07 9.03 -9.12
C LEU A 97 0.84 10.27 -9.07
N PRO A 98 1.06 10.98 -10.19
CA PRO A 98 1.79 12.23 -10.18
C PRO A 98 0.94 13.31 -9.50
N GLN A 99 1.57 14.22 -8.76
CA GLN A 99 0.97 15.45 -8.23
C GLN A 99 1.99 16.58 -8.40
N LYS A 100 1.55 17.84 -8.29
CA LYS A 100 2.38 19.03 -8.55
C LYS A 100 3.77 18.95 -7.88
N ASP A 101 3.79 18.53 -6.62
CA ASP A 101 5.02 18.50 -5.80
C ASP A 101 5.34 17.08 -5.26
N ARG A 102 4.65 16.04 -5.75
CA ARG A 102 4.79 14.68 -5.20
C ARG A 102 4.37 13.58 -6.18
N ASN A 103 5.25 12.64 -6.42
CA ASN A 103 5.02 11.42 -7.19
C ASN A 103 4.77 10.25 -6.26
N SER A 104 3.56 9.71 -6.23
CA SER A 104 3.20 8.58 -5.37
C SER A 104 2.97 7.31 -6.18
N VAL A 105 3.16 6.15 -5.55
CA VAL A 105 2.78 4.86 -6.11
C VAL A 105 1.79 4.15 -5.19
N CYS A 106 0.75 3.58 -5.79
CA CYS A 106 -0.21 2.72 -5.14
C CYS A 106 0.14 1.25 -5.43
N LEU A 107 0.70 0.58 -4.43
CA LEU A 107 1.16 -0.81 -4.51
C LEU A 107 0.05 -1.79 -4.15
N SER A 108 0.02 -2.90 -4.88
CA SER A 108 -0.73 -4.09 -4.48
C SER A 108 0.09 -4.95 -3.52
N ALA A 109 -0.58 -5.60 -2.59
CA ALA A 109 0.01 -6.53 -1.62
C ALA A 109 -0.44 -7.99 -1.86
N GLN A 110 -1.53 -8.20 -2.60
CA GLN A 110 -2.09 -9.52 -2.89
C GLN A 110 -2.64 -9.56 -4.32
N ILE A 111 -2.84 -10.76 -4.86
CA ILE A 111 -3.61 -10.99 -6.08
C ILE A 111 -5.05 -11.27 -5.68
N GLY A 112 -5.93 -10.31 -5.94
CA GLY A 112 -7.27 -10.25 -5.37
C GLY A 112 -7.25 -9.77 -3.92
N CYS A 113 -8.40 -9.81 -3.25
CA CYS A 113 -8.52 -9.40 -1.84
C CYS A 113 -9.47 -10.34 -1.09
N PRO A 114 -9.07 -10.91 0.06
CA PRO A 114 -9.90 -11.84 0.81
C PRO A 114 -11.02 -11.15 1.62
N ILE A 115 -11.02 -9.81 1.73
CA ILE A 115 -11.98 -9.08 2.57
C ILE A 115 -13.34 -8.87 1.90
N GLY A 116 -13.39 -8.65 0.58
CA GLY A 116 -14.69 -8.52 -0.11
C GLY A 116 -15.49 -7.22 0.16
N CYS A 117 -14.83 -6.09 0.50
CA CYS A 117 -15.53 -4.80 0.69
C CYS A 117 -16.50 -4.46 -0.46
N SER A 118 -17.76 -4.18 -0.15
CA SER A 118 -18.83 -4.12 -1.16
C SER A 118 -18.73 -2.93 -2.13
N PHE A 119 -18.01 -1.89 -1.72
CA PHE A 119 -17.69 -0.70 -2.52
C PHE A 119 -16.38 -0.81 -3.32
N CYS A 120 -15.66 -1.94 -3.24
CA CYS A 120 -14.35 -2.12 -3.86
C CYS A 120 -14.39 -3.18 -4.96
N ALA A 121 -13.98 -2.81 -6.18
CA ALA A 121 -13.87 -3.72 -7.30
C ALA A 121 -12.84 -4.84 -7.04
N SER A 122 -11.74 -4.53 -6.36
CA SER A 122 -10.75 -5.55 -5.95
C SER A 122 -11.32 -6.56 -4.94
N GLY A 123 -12.35 -6.18 -4.18
CA GLY A 123 -13.06 -7.10 -3.27
C GLY A 123 -13.82 -8.20 -4.02
N ARG A 124 -14.11 -8.02 -5.32
CA ARG A 124 -14.75 -9.04 -6.16
C ARG A 124 -13.75 -9.92 -6.89
N VAL A 125 -12.49 -9.49 -6.95
CA VAL A 125 -11.43 -10.32 -7.50
C VAL A 125 -11.14 -11.41 -6.49
N LYS A 126 -11.48 -12.66 -6.85
CA LYS A 126 -11.20 -13.84 -6.03
C LYS A 126 -9.74 -13.84 -5.60
N PHE A 127 -9.53 -13.87 -4.29
CA PHE A 127 -8.20 -13.99 -3.70
C PHE A 127 -7.50 -15.24 -4.24
N ARG A 128 -6.26 -15.06 -4.70
CA ARG A 128 -5.40 -16.13 -5.20
C ARG A 128 -4.28 -16.43 -4.23
N ARG A 129 -3.44 -15.44 -3.95
CA ARG A 129 -2.32 -15.55 -3.03
C ARG A 129 -1.81 -14.17 -2.60
N ASN A 130 -0.96 -14.20 -1.58
CA ASN A 130 -0.10 -13.09 -1.21
C ASN A 130 0.97 -12.84 -2.27
N LEU A 131 1.33 -11.56 -2.47
CA LEU A 131 2.55 -11.22 -3.19
C LEU A 131 3.76 -11.47 -2.30
N THR A 132 4.85 -11.92 -2.91
CA THR A 132 6.12 -12.04 -2.21
C THR A 132 6.72 -10.67 -1.93
N ARG A 133 7.73 -10.60 -1.05
CA ARG A 133 8.52 -9.38 -0.83
C ARG A 133 9.04 -8.84 -2.16
N GLY A 134 9.61 -9.69 -3.00
CA GLY A 134 10.20 -9.33 -4.27
C GLY A 134 9.20 -8.75 -5.26
N GLU A 135 8.01 -9.33 -5.37
CA GLU A 135 6.93 -8.79 -6.22
C GLU A 135 6.45 -7.42 -5.75
N ILE A 136 6.41 -7.16 -4.44
CA ILE A 136 6.07 -5.83 -3.89
C ILE A 136 7.16 -4.81 -4.23
N LEU A 137 8.43 -5.16 -4.02
CA LEU A 137 9.57 -4.28 -4.31
C LEU A 137 9.70 -4.00 -5.81
N GLU A 138 9.46 -5.00 -6.65
CA GLU A 138 9.60 -4.89 -8.10
C GLU A 138 8.61 -3.90 -8.70
N GLN A 139 7.39 -3.77 -8.16
CA GLN A 139 6.40 -2.77 -8.61
C GLN A 139 7.00 -1.35 -8.61
N VAL A 140 7.74 -1.00 -7.54
CA VAL A 140 8.42 0.30 -7.43
C VAL A 140 9.54 0.42 -8.47
N ILE A 141 10.38 -0.61 -8.58
CA ILE A 141 11.51 -0.64 -9.52
C ILE A 141 11.03 -0.41 -10.96
N ARG A 142 9.99 -1.14 -11.38
CA ARG A 142 9.46 -1.07 -12.75
C ARG A 142 8.85 0.28 -13.07
N ILE A 143 8.26 0.94 -12.08
CA ILE A 143 7.67 2.28 -12.25
C ILE A 143 8.78 3.34 -12.31
N GLU A 144 9.74 3.31 -11.39
CA GLU A 144 10.88 4.24 -11.44
C GLU A 144 11.67 4.10 -12.75
N GLU A 145 11.92 2.87 -13.22
CA GLU A 145 12.56 2.61 -14.52
C GLU A 145 11.72 3.14 -15.70
N ASP A 146 10.39 2.96 -15.70
CA ASP A 146 9.52 3.44 -16.79
C ASP A 146 9.39 4.97 -16.82
N ARG A 147 9.37 5.59 -15.65
CA ARG A 147 9.16 7.03 -15.50
C ARG A 147 10.47 7.82 -15.53
N GLY A 148 11.60 7.18 -15.29
CA GLY A 148 12.90 7.84 -15.20
C GLY A 148 13.02 8.79 -14.00
N ILE A 149 12.23 8.55 -12.94
CA ILE A 149 12.20 9.40 -11.73
C ILE A 149 12.26 8.54 -10.48
N LYS A 150 12.74 9.14 -9.39
CA LYS A 150 12.54 8.59 -8.05
C LYS A 150 11.14 8.97 -7.55
N LEU A 151 10.43 8.02 -6.97
CA LEU A 151 9.14 8.29 -6.34
C LEU A 151 9.31 9.05 -5.02
N ASP A 152 8.27 9.74 -4.58
CA ASP A 152 8.27 10.48 -3.33
C ASP A 152 7.52 9.75 -2.21
N SER A 153 6.54 8.91 -2.54
CA SER A 153 5.72 8.21 -1.55
C SER A 153 5.19 6.87 -2.02
N ILE A 154 5.07 5.93 -1.08
CA ILE A 154 4.60 4.56 -1.29
C ILE A 154 3.31 4.35 -0.50
N LEU A 155 2.26 3.92 -1.19
CA LEU A 155 0.93 3.70 -0.62
C LEU A 155 0.56 2.22 -0.80
N PHE A 156 0.39 1.48 0.30
CA PHE A 156 -0.23 0.15 0.26
C PHE A 156 -1.75 0.32 0.25
N MET A 157 -2.28 0.74 -0.90
CA MET A 157 -3.70 1.02 -1.15
C MET A 157 -4.19 0.43 -2.48
N GLY A 158 -3.40 -0.47 -3.09
CA GLY A 158 -3.75 -1.19 -4.31
C GLY A 158 -4.62 -2.42 -4.00
N MET A 159 -4.34 -3.53 -4.67
CA MET A 159 -5.08 -4.78 -4.45
C MET A 159 -4.61 -5.50 -3.18
N GLY A 160 -5.58 -5.97 -2.38
CA GLY A 160 -5.37 -6.77 -1.18
C GLY A 160 -5.49 -6.00 0.14
N GLU A 161 -5.50 -6.75 1.24
CA GLU A 161 -5.36 -6.24 2.61
C GLU A 161 -3.91 -6.44 3.06
N PRO A 162 -3.10 -5.37 3.17
CA PRO A 162 -1.67 -5.48 3.46
C PRO A 162 -1.36 -6.24 4.76
N LEU A 163 -2.17 -6.08 5.81
CA LEU A 163 -1.92 -6.73 7.09
C LEU A 163 -2.25 -8.23 7.09
N LEU A 164 -2.97 -8.74 6.09
CA LEU A 164 -3.10 -10.19 5.86
C LEU A 164 -1.93 -10.78 5.05
N ASN A 165 -1.08 -9.93 4.48
CA ASN A 165 0.22 -10.30 3.91
C ASN A 165 1.39 -9.73 4.75
N TYR A 166 1.26 -9.85 6.09
CA TYR A 166 2.08 -9.13 7.05
C TYR A 166 3.60 -9.27 6.82
N GLN A 167 4.10 -10.51 6.69
CA GLN A 167 5.54 -10.76 6.60
C GLN A 167 6.17 -10.11 5.35
N ASN A 168 5.57 -10.31 4.17
CA ASN A 168 6.10 -9.73 2.93
C ASN A 168 5.96 -8.20 2.90
N VAL A 169 4.85 -7.65 3.40
CA VAL A 169 4.63 -6.21 3.49
C VAL A 169 5.62 -5.56 4.46
N VAL A 170 5.79 -6.09 5.66
CA VAL A 170 6.75 -5.54 6.62
C VAL A 170 8.19 -5.66 6.11
N SER A 171 8.57 -6.78 5.52
CA SER A 171 9.91 -6.97 4.95
C SER A 171 10.20 -6.02 3.78
N SER A 172 9.21 -5.78 2.91
CA SER A 172 9.33 -4.79 1.83
C SER A 172 9.39 -3.35 2.35
N ILE A 173 8.67 -3.02 3.42
CA ILE A 173 8.77 -1.70 4.07
C ILE A 173 10.15 -1.46 4.66
N LYS A 174 10.75 -2.46 5.32
CA LYS A 174 12.12 -2.36 5.84
C LYS A 174 13.11 -2.11 4.71
N SER A 175 12.93 -2.78 3.56
CA SER A 175 13.71 -2.54 2.34
C SER A 175 13.50 -1.14 1.75
N PHE A 176 12.25 -0.68 1.68
CA PHE A 176 11.95 0.67 1.21
C PHE A 176 12.60 1.74 2.08
N ALA A 177 12.63 1.54 3.40
CA ALA A 177 13.19 2.47 4.35
C ALA A 177 14.73 2.39 4.50
N ASP A 178 15.36 1.33 4.01
CA ASP A 178 16.81 1.12 4.11
C ASP A 178 17.56 2.01 3.10
N GLU A 179 18.46 2.86 3.60
CA GLU A 179 19.28 3.78 2.82
C GLU A 179 20.22 3.08 1.85
N ASN A 180 20.68 1.86 2.15
CA ASN A 180 21.49 1.05 1.24
C ASN A 180 20.66 0.37 0.15
N GLN A 181 19.34 0.32 0.33
CA GLN A 181 18.39 -0.21 -0.65
C GLN A 181 17.65 0.94 -1.34
N PHE A 182 16.39 1.22 -1.03
CA PHE A 182 15.64 2.29 -1.71
C PHE A 182 15.82 3.66 -1.06
N GLY A 183 15.91 3.71 0.27
CA GLY A 183 16.10 4.94 1.05
C GLY A 183 14.93 5.92 0.95
N TYR A 184 13.69 5.45 1.11
CA TYR A 184 12.53 6.29 1.34
C TYR A 184 12.39 6.62 2.82
N SER A 185 11.99 7.84 3.15
CA SER A 185 11.60 8.14 4.53
C SER A 185 10.34 7.37 4.90
N ARG A 186 10.35 6.77 6.10
CA ARG A 186 9.20 6.07 6.70
C ARG A 186 7.94 6.93 6.72
N ARG A 187 8.08 8.26 6.81
CA ARG A 187 6.94 9.21 6.80
C ARG A 187 6.22 9.28 5.45
N HIS A 188 6.86 8.81 4.38
CA HIS A 188 6.33 8.74 3.02
C HIS A 188 5.86 7.34 2.64
N ILE A 189 5.91 6.38 3.56
CA ILE A 189 5.35 5.04 3.40
C ILE A 189 4.06 4.98 4.22
N ILE A 190 2.95 4.63 3.57
CA ILE A 190 1.62 4.57 4.17
C ILE A 190 1.06 3.16 4.00
N ILE A 191 0.76 2.50 5.11
CA ILE A 191 0.00 1.23 5.10
C ILE A 191 -1.47 1.55 5.35
N SER A 192 -2.35 1.09 4.46
CA SER A 192 -3.79 1.09 4.71
C SER A 192 -4.25 -0.27 5.19
N THR A 193 -5.20 -0.32 6.11
CA THR A 193 -5.83 -1.58 6.56
C THR A 193 -7.31 -1.40 6.84
N VAL A 194 -8.11 -2.43 6.57
CA VAL A 194 -9.52 -2.50 6.99
C VAL A 194 -9.71 -2.65 8.49
N GLY A 195 -8.64 -2.95 9.24
CA GLY A 195 -8.68 -3.00 10.71
C GLY A 195 -8.36 -4.36 11.30
N ILE A 196 -7.31 -5.04 10.82
CA ILE A 196 -6.86 -6.31 11.40
C ILE A 196 -6.13 -6.02 12.73
N VAL A 197 -6.90 -5.91 13.83
CA VAL A 197 -6.43 -5.38 15.13
C VAL A 197 -5.16 -6.05 15.66
N PRO A 198 -5.01 -7.40 15.68
CA PRO A 198 -3.78 -8.04 16.14
C PRO A 198 -2.55 -7.63 15.32
N GLN A 199 -2.71 -7.46 14.00
CA GLN A 199 -1.62 -7.08 13.11
C GLN A 199 -1.26 -5.61 13.25
N ILE A 200 -2.22 -4.73 13.55
CA ILE A 200 -1.94 -3.33 13.89
C ILE A 200 -1.09 -3.25 15.17
N ARG A 201 -1.42 -4.05 16.19
CA ARG A 201 -0.66 -4.13 17.45
C ARG A 201 0.75 -4.65 17.21
N LYS A 202 0.87 -5.74 16.46
CA LYS A 202 2.17 -6.30 16.07
C LYS A 202 3.04 -5.28 15.31
N LEU A 203 2.44 -4.53 14.38
CA LEU A 203 3.14 -3.47 13.64
C LEU A 203 3.63 -2.34 14.57
N ALA A 204 2.85 -2.00 15.61
CA ALA A 204 3.26 -1.02 16.62
C ALA A 204 4.48 -1.49 17.42
N GLU A 205 4.49 -2.77 17.81
CA GLU A 205 5.59 -3.41 18.57
C GLU A 205 6.90 -3.43 17.77
N GLU A 206 6.83 -3.61 16.45
CA GLU A 206 8.01 -3.56 15.58
C GLU A 206 8.61 -2.15 15.44
N LYS A 207 7.89 -1.10 15.87
CA LYS A 207 8.35 0.31 15.89
C LYS A 207 8.95 0.78 14.54
N ILE A 208 8.42 0.27 13.43
CA ILE A 208 8.91 0.62 12.08
C ILE A 208 8.67 2.11 11.79
N GLY A 209 7.61 2.71 12.34
CA GLY A 209 7.36 4.15 12.29
C GLY A 209 6.81 4.66 10.95
N VAL A 210 6.23 3.79 10.12
CA VAL A 210 5.47 4.19 8.93
C VAL A 210 4.12 4.80 9.31
N ARG A 211 3.49 5.54 8.39
CA ARG A 211 2.14 6.07 8.66
C ARG A 211 1.10 4.97 8.48
N LEU A 212 0.06 5.00 9.31
CA LEU A 212 -1.07 4.08 9.26
C LEU A 212 -2.32 4.80 8.78
N ALA A 213 -3.01 4.21 7.81
CA ALA A 213 -4.33 4.59 7.36
C ALA A 213 -5.34 3.49 7.75
N LEU A 214 -6.43 3.87 8.42
CA LEU A 214 -7.54 2.99 8.73
C LEU A 214 -8.67 3.20 7.73
N SER A 215 -8.96 2.17 6.95
CA SER A 215 -10.14 2.08 6.08
C SER A 215 -11.39 1.83 6.93
N LEU A 216 -11.80 2.85 7.70
CA LEU A 216 -12.85 2.74 8.70
C LEU A 216 -14.24 2.77 8.07
N HIS A 217 -14.46 3.77 7.20
CA HIS A 217 -15.66 3.97 6.36
C HIS A 217 -17.02 4.10 7.05
N SER A 218 -17.17 3.73 8.32
CA SER A 218 -18.39 3.97 9.09
C SER A 218 -18.05 4.10 10.57
N PRO A 219 -18.70 5.02 11.31
CA PRO A 219 -18.61 5.09 12.77
C PRO A 219 -19.59 4.14 13.47
N ASP A 220 -20.35 3.34 12.71
CA ASP A 220 -21.44 2.49 13.21
C ASP A 220 -21.20 1.06 12.73
N ASP A 221 -21.15 0.11 13.67
CA ASP A 221 -20.82 -1.30 13.40
C ASP A 221 -21.81 -1.94 12.42
N ASN A 222 -23.12 -1.70 12.60
CA ASN A 222 -24.16 -2.25 11.73
C ASN A 222 -24.07 -1.74 10.30
N ILE A 223 -23.70 -0.47 10.11
CA ILE A 223 -23.45 0.07 8.77
C ILE A 223 -22.13 -0.48 8.23
N ARG A 224 -21.11 -0.60 9.08
CA ARG A 224 -19.78 -1.08 8.69
C ARG A 224 -19.85 -2.51 8.16
N GLU A 225 -20.55 -3.42 8.82
CA GLU A 225 -20.74 -4.82 8.39
C GLU A 225 -21.36 -4.92 6.99
N LYS A 226 -22.21 -3.97 6.59
CA LYS A 226 -22.80 -3.92 5.24
C LYS A 226 -21.81 -3.50 4.15
N ILE A 227 -20.75 -2.78 4.51
CA ILE A 227 -19.77 -2.21 3.56
C ILE A 227 -18.43 -2.93 3.59
N VAL A 228 -18.00 -3.39 4.76
CA VAL A 228 -16.82 -4.23 5.01
C VAL A 228 -17.34 -5.50 5.67
N PRO A 229 -17.29 -6.66 5.00
CA PRO A 229 -17.97 -7.85 5.50
C PRO A 229 -17.28 -8.47 6.73
N GLU A 230 -17.93 -9.50 7.28
CA GLU A 230 -17.70 -10.08 8.61
C GLU A 230 -16.30 -10.68 8.83
N GLU A 231 -15.49 -10.86 7.78
CA GLU A 231 -14.10 -11.34 7.87
C GLU A 231 -13.20 -10.40 8.72
N VAL A 232 -13.70 -9.21 9.09
CA VAL A 232 -13.09 -8.31 10.07
C VAL A 232 -13.93 -8.29 11.36
N PRO A 233 -13.72 -9.23 12.30
CA PRO A 233 -14.57 -9.43 13.48
C PRO A 233 -14.22 -8.46 14.62
N TYR A 234 -13.97 -7.19 14.30
CA TYR A 234 -13.60 -6.16 15.26
C TYR A 234 -14.55 -4.97 15.14
N SER A 235 -15.05 -4.49 16.27
CA SER A 235 -15.86 -3.28 16.29
C SER A 235 -15.07 -2.07 15.80
N VAL A 236 -15.77 -1.08 15.26
CA VAL A 236 -15.25 0.24 14.89
C VAL A 236 -14.43 0.84 16.04
N LYS A 237 -14.90 0.69 17.27
CA LYS A 237 -14.22 1.18 18.48
C LYS A 237 -12.89 0.48 18.70
N GLU A 238 -12.81 -0.83 18.53
CA GLU A 238 -11.58 -1.60 18.68
C GLU A 238 -10.56 -1.27 17.59
N ILE A 239 -11.01 -1.17 16.34
CA ILE A 239 -10.17 -0.77 15.20
C ILE A 239 -9.57 0.61 15.43
N LEU A 240 -10.41 1.59 15.79
CA LEU A 240 -9.98 2.96 16.05
C LEU A 240 -9.00 3.01 17.23
N LYS A 241 -9.29 2.28 18.32
CA LYS A 241 -8.38 2.19 19.48
C LYS A 241 -7.03 1.61 19.09
N ALA A 242 -6.99 0.57 18.25
CA ALA A 242 -5.74 -0.02 17.76
C ALA A 242 -4.92 0.99 16.95
N GLY A 243 -5.54 1.74 16.03
CA GLY A 243 -4.83 2.77 15.27
C GLY A 243 -4.35 3.95 16.11
N ILE A 244 -5.14 4.38 17.10
CA ILE A 244 -4.74 5.43 18.05
C ILE A 244 -3.52 4.97 18.87
N ASN A 245 -3.54 3.74 19.38
CA ASN A 245 -2.41 3.17 20.10
C ASN A 245 -1.17 3.09 19.21
N TYR A 246 -1.31 2.61 17.97
CA TYR A 246 -0.22 2.59 16.99
C TYR A 246 0.39 3.98 16.80
N SER A 247 -0.45 4.99 16.57
CA SER A 247 -0.01 6.38 16.35
C SER A 247 0.74 6.93 17.56
N ARG A 248 0.23 6.71 18.78
CA ARG A 248 0.89 7.10 20.02
C ARG A 248 2.25 6.41 20.19
N ASP A 249 2.29 5.09 20.03
CA ASP A 249 3.47 4.27 20.34
C ASP A 249 4.59 4.48 19.32
N THR A 250 4.25 4.85 18.09
CA THR A 250 5.20 5.11 16.99
C THR A 250 5.44 6.59 16.69
N LYS A 251 4.70 7.50 17.35
CA LYS A 251 4.65 8.94 17.05
C LYS A 251 4.34 9.27 15.59
N SER A 252 3.68 8.34 14.89
CA SER A 252 3.28 8.51 13.49
C SER A 252 1.87 9.05 13.40
N ARG A 253 1.56 9.77 12.30
CA ARG A 253 0.20 10.27 12.06
C ARG A 253 -0.74 9.11 11.71
N LEU A 254 -1.91 9.10 12.33
CA LEU A 254 -3.02 8.23 11.96
C LEU A 254 -3.90 8.94 10.92
N THR A 255 -4.21 8.25 9.85
CA THR A 255 -5.21 8.71 8.87
C THR A 255 -6.43 7.81 8.96
N ILE A 256 -7.62 8.39 8.98
CA ILE A 256 -8.90 7.67 8.86
C ILE A 256 -9.40 7.89 7.44
N GLU A 257 -9.44 6.82 6.66
CA GLU A 257 -10.01 6.83 5.31
C GLU A 257 -11.51 6.53 5.42
N TYR A 258 -12.33 7.42 4.87
CA TYR A 258 -13.78 7.36 4.98
C TYR A 258 -14.42 7.52 3.60
N VAL A 259 -14.84 6.41 3.01
CA VAL A 259 -15.59 6.45 1.74
C VAL A 259 -17.00 6.94 2.02
N LEU A 260 -17.39 8.03 1.34
CA LEU A 260 -18.73 8.61 1.42
C LEU A 260 -19.61 7.95 0.35
N ILE A 261 -20.57 7.15 0.81
CA ILE A 261 -21.52 6.40 0.01
C ILE A 261 -22.91 7.02 0.19
N PRO A 262 -23.54 7.51 -0.89
CA PRO A 262 -24.81 8.23 -0.81
C PRO A 262 -25.90 7.45 -0.09
N GLY A 263 -26.54 8.10 0.89
CA GLY A 263 -27.68 7.55 1.63
C GLY A 263 -27.30 6.46 2.65
N ILE A 264 -26.02 6.08 2.73
CA ILE A 264 -25.54 5.06 3.66
C ILE A 264 -24.78 5.72 4.82
N ASN A 265 -23.74 6.49 4.51
CA ASN A 265 -22.82 6.99 5.52
C ASN A 265 -22.32 8.43 5.24
N ASP A 266 -22.88 9.13 4.25
CA ASP A 266 -22.47 10.45 3.77
C ASP A 266 -23.19 11.64 4.43
N ASN A 267 -23.97 11.39 5.48
CA ASN A 267 -24.77 12.41 6.17
C ASN A 267 -24.08 13.01 7.40
N LEU A 268 -24.59 14.16 7.86
CA LEU A 268 -24.07 14.87 9.04
C LEU A 268 -24.16 14.06 10.34
N ALA A 269 -25.15 13.17 10.49
CA ALA A 269 -25.26 12.32 11.67
C ALA A 269 -24.07 11.35 11.79
N SER A 270 -23.60 10.79 10.66
CA SER A 270 -22.38 10.01 10.59
C SER A 270 -21.14 10.84 10.96
N ALA A 271 -21.03 12.08 10.48
CA ALA A 271 -19.93 12.98 10.87
C ALA A 271 -19.90 13.23 12.39
N ARG A 272 -21.06 13.48 13.00
CA ARG A 272 -21.21 13.63 14.46
C ARG A 272 -20.77 12.37 15.22
N LYS A 273 -21.20 11.19 14.78
CA LYS A 273 -20.82 9.90 15.38
C LYS A 273 -19.30 9.68 15.28
N LEU A 274 -18.71 9.90 14.11
CA LEU A 274 -17.28 9.76 13.87
C LEU A 274 -16.47 10.67 14.79
N LEU A 275 -16.83 11.96 14.86
CA LEU A 275 -16.17 12.92 15.74
C LEU A 275 -16.23 12.47 17.21
N LYS A 276 -17.40 12.02 17.67
CA LYS A 276 -17.61 11.55 19.05
C LYS A 276 -16.77 10.31 19.37
N LEU A 277 -16.61 9.38 18.43
CA LEU A 277 -15.76 8.21 18.60
C LEU A 277 -14.28 8.59 18.72
N ILE A 278 -13.79 9.46 17.84
CA ILE A 278 -12.41 9.95 17.87
C ILE A 278 -12.13 10.67 19.20
N GLN A 279 -13.03 11.57 19.61
CA GLN A 279 -12.90 12.32 20.87
C GLN A 279 -12.88 11.44 22.11
N ARG A 280 -13.64 10.34 22.12
CA ARG A 280 -13.62 9.38 23.22
C ARG A 280 -12.35 8.52 23.24
N GLY A 281 -11.77 8.29 22.07
CA GLY A 281 -10.60 7.44 21.92
C GLY A 281 -9.27 8.15 22.20
N THR A 282 -9.22 9.48 22.11
CA THR A 282 -7.94 10.21 22.17
C THR A 282 -8.07 11.70 22.51
N VAL A 283 -7.00 12.26 23.07
CA VAL A 283 -6.74 13.71 23.18
C VAL A 283 -5.83 14.23 22.06
N TYR A 284 -5.17 13.32 21.30
CA TYR A 284 -4.18 13.63 20.26
C TYR A 284 -4.84 13.97 18.90
N LYS A 285 -5.82 14.87 18.88
CA LYS A 285 -6.53 15.24 17.64
C LYS A 285 -5.58 15.71 16.53
N ASP A 286 -4.50 16.39 16.88
CA ASP A 286 -3.52 16.92 15.93
C ASP A 286 -2.70 15.83 15.20
N GLN A 287 -2.73 14.59 15.71
CA GLN A 287 -2.10 13.43 15.09
C GLN A 287 -3.07 12.58 14.27
N ILE A 288 -4.35 12.98 14.21
CA ILE A 288 -5.39 12.27 13.45
C ILE A 288 -5.85 13.16 12.30
N GLN A 289 -5.85 12.59 11.10
CA GLN A 289 -6.41 13.20 9.90
C GLN A 289 -7.57 12.34 9.39
N VAL A 290 -8.65 12.96 8.94
CA VAL A 290 -9.72 12.27 8.21
C VAL A 290 -9.59 12.59 6.73
N ASN A 291 -9.55 11.54 5.91
CA ASN A 291 -9.65 11.64 4.46
C ASN A 291 -11.05 11.18 4.04
N LEU A 292 -11.86 12.13 3.58
CA LEU A 292 -13.13 11.84 2.95
C LEU A 292 -12.87 11.45 1.49
N ILE A 293 -13.37 10.28 1.09
CA ILE A 293 -13.23 9.76 -0.27
C ILE A 293 -14.64 9.72 -0.86
N PRO A 294 -15.05 10.68 -1.70
CA PRO A 294 -16.28 10.55 -2.46
C PRO A 294 -16.27 9.22 -3.23
N TYR A 295 -17.32 8.42 -3.08
CA TYR A 295 -17.36 7.12 -3.74
C TYR A 295 -17.16 7.25 -5.25
N ASN A 296 -16.20 6.49 -5.77
CA ASN A 296 -15.98 6.34 -7.20
C ASN A 296 -16.87 5.21 -7.70
N PRO A 297 -17.81 5.46 -8.63
CA PRO A 297 -18.59 4.39 -9.21
C PRO A 297 -17.66 3.33 -9.82
N THR A 298 -17.88 2.10 -9.39
CA THR A 298 -17.11 0.91 -9.81
C THR A 298 -17.95 0.01 -10.73
N GLY A 299 -19.13 0.48 -11.15
CA GLY A 299 -20.17 -0.36 -11.79
C GLY A 299 -20.88 -1.30 -10.80
N LEU A 300 -20.62 -1.14 -9.49
CA LEU A 300 -21.14 -1.99 -8.43
C LEU A 300 -22.35 -1.35 -7.75
N LYS A 301 -23.54 -1.95 -7.97
CA LYS A 301 -24.85 -1.42 -7.55
C LYS A 301 -25.09 -0.03 -8.18
N ASP A 302 -26.32 0.44 -8.30
CA ASP A 302 -26.62 1.78 -8.88
C ASP A 302 -26.18 2.96 -7.97
N THR A 303 -25.12 2.75 -7.19
CA THR A 303 -24.53 3.69 -6.26
C THR A 303 -23.75 4.75 -7.03
N LYS A 304 -24.19 6.00 -6.87
CA LYS A 304 -23.60 7.17 -7.52
C LYS A 304 -22.54 7.82 -6.64
N THR A 305 -21.82 8.80 -7.19
CA THR A 305 -20.99 9.71 -6.39
C THR A 305 -21.90 10.54 -5.46
N PRO A 306 -21.50 10.79 -4.19
CA PRO A 306 -22.30 11.61 -3.26
C PRO A 306 -22.46 13.05 -3.74
N ALA A 307 -23.54 13.69 -3.28
CA ALA A 307 -23.79 15.11 -3.54
C ALA A 307 -22.65 15.96 -2.96
N LYS A 308 -22.23 17.00 -3.69
CA LYS A 308 -21.11 17.86 -3.28
C LYS A 308 -21.41 18.57 -1.95
N GLU A 309 -22.69 18.91 -1.75
CA GLU A 309 -23.22 19.56 -0.56
C GLU A 309 -23.03 18.67 0.67
N ASN A 310 -23.36 17.37 0.58
CA ASN A 310 -23.16 16.40 1.66
C ASN A 310 -21.68 16.26 2.02
N VAL A 311 -20.81 16.13 1.01
CA VAL A 311 -19.35 16.01 1.21
C VAL A 311 -18.82 17.26 1.92
N GLN A 312 -19.25 18.44 1.48
CA GLN A 312 -18.82 19.72 2.03
C GLN A 312 -19.34 19.94 3.45
N GLU A 313 -20.62 19.61 3.72
CA GLU A 313 -21.21 19.71 5.06
C GLU A 313 -20.50 18.77 6.05
N PHE A 314 -20.19 17.54 5.65
CA PHE A 314 -19.43 16.57 6.45
C PHE A 314 -18.04 17.13 6.79
N LYS A 315 -17.33 17.62 5.77
CA LYS A 315 -15.99 18.22 5.91
C LYS A 315 -16.02 19.41 6.86
N ASP A 316 -16.92 20.36 6.62
CA ASP A 316 -17.01 21.60 7.40
C ASP A 316 -17.38 21.34 8.84
N TYR A 317 -18.26 20.36 9.09
CA TYR A 317 -18.57 19.93 10.44
C TYR A 317 -17.33 19.44 11.19
N LEU A 318 -16.51 18.58 10.58
CA LEU A 318 -15.29 18.09 11.23
C LEU A 318 -14.23 19.18 11.41
N LEU A 319 -14.04 20.06 10.41
CA LEU A 319 -13.10 21.18 10.49
C LEU A 319 -13.47 22.19 11.57
N ARG A 320 -14.76 22.54 11.71
CA ARG A 320 -15.25 23.42 12.80
C ARG A 320 -14.93 22.87 14.19
N HIS A 321 -14.78 21.55 14.32
CA HIS A 321 -14.38 20.88 15.56
C HIS A 321 -12.87 20.60 15.66
N LYS A 322 -12.07 21.30 14.85
CA LYS A 322 -10.60 21.25 14.82
C LYS A 322 -10.04 19.86 14.45
N LEU A 323 -10.79 19.06 13.70
CA LEU A 323 -10.29 17.79 13.16
C LEU A 323 -9.85 17.99 11.73
N LEU A 324 -8.55 17.81 11.46
CA LEU A 324 -7.99 17.96 10.11
C LEU A 324 -8.70 17.01 9.14
N THR A 325 -9.41 17.58 8.17
CA THR A 325 -10.25 16.83 7.24
C THR A 325 -9.97 17.26 5.81
N ILE A 326 -9.61 16.30 4.96
CA ILE A 326 -9.29 16.52 3.55
C ILE A 326 -10.26 15.69 2.71
N VAL A 327 -10.78 16.27 1.63
CA VAL A 327 -11.49 15.52 0.61
C VAL A 327 -10.46 15.06 -0.43
N ARG A 328 -10.33 13.76 -0.63
CA ARG A 328 -9.43 13.20 -1.65
C ARG A 328 -10.07 13.37 -3.02
N GLU A 329 -9.36 14.06 -3.91
CA GLU A 329 -9.72 14.10 -5.32
C GLU A 329 -9.48 12.72 -5.95
N PRO A 330 -10.43 12.20 -6.75
CA PRO A 330 -10.23 10.95 -7.46
C PRO A 330 -9.17 11.13 -8.54
N ARG A 331 -8.37 10.08 -8.77
CA ARG A 331 -7.29 10.08 -9.75
C ARG A 331 -7.36 8.83 -10.62
N GLY A 332 -7.07 8.95 -11.92
CA GLY A 332 -7.07 7.85 -12.88
C GLY A 332 -8.44 7.21 -13.09
N THR A 333 -9.52 7.99 -12.98
CA THR A 333 -10.90 7.47 -13.13
C THR A 333 -11.21 6.97 -14.54
N ASP A 334 -10.64 7.61 -15.57
CA ASP A 334 -10.79 7.26 -16.98
C ASP A 334 -10.09 5.94 -17.37
N ILE A 335 -9.16 5.49 -16.53
CA ILE A 335 -8.38 4.25 -16.74
C ILE A 335 -8.70 3.17 -15.69
N GLY A 336 -9.73 3.36 -14.87
CA GLY A 336 -10.11 2.43 -13.80
C GLY A 336 -9.02 2.24 -12.75
N ALA A 337 -8.34 3.32 -12.37
CA ALA A 337 -7.22 3.32 -11.44
C ALA A 337 -7.51 4.08 -10.13
N ALA A 338 -8.70 4.67 -9.99
CA ALA A 338 -9.08 5.35 -8.76
C ALA A 338 -9.21 4.36 -7.59
N CYS A 339 -9.19 4.89 -6.37
CA CYS A 339 -9.37 4.08 -5.15
C CYS A 339 -10.65 3.24 -5.26
N GLY A 340 -10.49 1.92 -5.15
CA GLY A 340 -11.57 0.95 -5.27
C GLY A 340 -11.87 0.44 -6.69
N GLN A 341 -11.23 0.93 -7.76
CA GLN A 341 -11.55 0.53 -9.15
C GLN A 341 -10.65 -0.56 -9.73
N LEU A 342 -9.61 -1.01 -9.03
CA LEU A 342 -8.66 -1.99 -9.58
C LEU A 342 -9.30 -3.38 -9.72
N THR A 343 -9.37 -3.90 -10.94
CA THR A 343 -9.84 -5.25 -11.31
C THR A 343 -8.72 -6.04 -12.00
N LEU A 344 -8.89 -7.36 -12.12
CA LEU A 344 -8.14 -8.12 -13.14
C LEU A 344 -8.82 -7.82 -14.48
N GLU A 345 -8.10 -7.23 -15.42
CA GLU A 345 -8.55 -7.11 -16.81
C GLU A 345 -8.24 -8.39 -17.58
#